data_AF-A0A359IKH5-F1
#
_entry.id   AF-A0A359IKH5-F1
#
_cell.length_a   1.000
_cell.length_b   1.000
_cell.length_c   1.000
_cell.angle_alpha   90.00
_cell.angle_beta   90.00
_cell.angle_gamma   90.00
#
_symmetry.space_group_name_H-M   'P 1'
#
loop_
_entity.id
_entity.type
_entity.pdbx_description
1 polymer ?
#
loop_
_entity_poly.entity_id
_entity_poly.type
_entity_poly.pdbx_seq_one_letter_code
_entity_poly.pdbx_strand_id
1 'polypeptide(L)'
;MKKIVMVCMALLLIVGVGYFVGKTIKGSYSSTSVNSKVADDRKDKSEETRVVDPEPQENGKEVNLYYVNEKYIETGDESLEKMVVIKKKIKYSSESLAEMVVRALLKKPEVEGVTTAVPKTVKLIDVKVDGDMAYVNFASDGLYGGSEQEDMIIKQIVNTLTKLDGIMRVQFLKDGKKEETLMGHENAMTPYCKELSLNELQLGELKLRMKRVEFLKKFSEPKSQRLEQNGKEEYLEYEDFKVVLINGEVSRISTTSDKLTGPRGIKVGASVEQIINAYGEPSSKRDGIFDYPIGPVYELLHIKLENDKVKEISINLAD
;
A
#
# COMPACT_ATOMS: atom_id res chain seq x y z
N MET A 1 -23.06 47.17 -31.09
CA MET A 1 -24.50 47.38 -31.31
C MET A 1 -25.27 46.48 -30.36
N LYS A 2 -26.14 47.10 -29.53
CA LYS A 2 -27.32 46.58 -28.80
C LYS A 2 -27.21 45.27 -27.98
N LYS A 3 -27.67 45.14 -26.74
CA LYS A 3 -28.15 46.01 -25.62
C LYS A 3 -28.66 45.01 -24.53
N ILE A 4 -28.26 45.20 -23.26
CA ILE A 4 -29.10 45.30 -22.02
C ILE A 4 -29.90 44.01 -21.61
N VAL A 5 -29.82 43.47 -20.38
CA VAL A 5 -30.52 43.81 -19.10
C VAL A 5 -29.97 42.82 -18.04
N MET A 6 -29.37 43.10 -16.87
CA MET A 6 -29.48 44.05 -15.75
C MET A 6 -30.65 43.81 -14.77
N VAL A 7 -30.31 43.67 -13.47
CA VAL A 7 -31.08 43.89 -12.20
C VAL A 7 -30.85 42.69 -11.24
N CYS A 8 -30.06 42.72 -10.15
CA CYS A 8 -29.96 43.58 -8.95
C CYS A 8 -31.02 43.34 -7.85
N MET A 9 -30.63 42.73 -6.73
CA MET A 9 -31.04 43.05 -5.33
C MET A 9 -30.33 42.06 -4.39
N ALA A 10 -29.29 42.39 -3.62
CA ALA A 10 -29.12 43.32 -2.49
C ALA A 10 -29.82 42.90 -1.18
N LEU A 11 -28.95 42.45 -0.24
CA LEU A 11 -28.95 42.63 1.23
C LEU A 11 -30.01 41.95 2.12
N LEU A 12 -29.54 41.22 3.14
CA LEU A 12 -29.62 41.65 4.55
C LEU A 12 -28.77 40.77 5.50
N LEU A 13 -27.86 41.43 6.23
CA LEU A 13 -27.19 40.99 7.45
C LEU A 13 -28.17 41.08 8.63
N ILE A 14 -28.28 40.05 9.47
CA ILE A 14 -28.58 40.20 10.90
C ILE A 14 -27.73 39.22 11.73
N VAL A 15 -27.04 39.82 12.69
CA VAL A 15 -26.25 39.22 13.78
C VAL A 15 -27.19 38.68 14.87
N GLY A 16 -26.84 37.55 15.50
CA GLY A 16 -27.50 37.06 16.70
C GLY A 16 -26.64 36.10 17.49
N VAL A 17 -25.87 36.64 18.43
CA VAL A 17 -25.12 35.93 19.49
C VAL A 17 -26.10 35.34 20.51
N GLY A 18 -25.83 34.11 20.97
CA GLY A 18 -26.55 33.50 22.10
C GLY A 18 -25.84 32.27 22.64
N TYR A 19 -24.90 32.48 23.57
CA TYR A 19 -24.43 31.48 24.54
C TYR A 19 -25.63 30.96 25.37
N PHE A 20 -25.76 29.66 25.61
CA PHE A 20 -26.05 29.17 26.96
C PHE A 20 -25.67 27.70 27.16
N VAL A 21 -25.03 27.46 28.30
CA VAL A 21 -24.40 26.23 28.80
C VAL A 21 -25.35 25.46 29.72
N GLY A 22 -25.27 24.13 29.69
CA GLY A 22 -25.61 23.22 30.80
C GLY A 22 -27.11 22.94 31.00
N LYS A 23 -27.56 21.80 31.54
CA LYS A 23 -26.91 20.76 32.34
C LYS A 23 -27.77 19.49 32.36
N THR A 24 -27.12 18.34 32.52
CA THR A 24 -27.62 16.99 32.82
C THR A 24 -28.62 16.92 33.99
N ILE A 25 -29.57 15.96 33.98
CA ILE A 25 -29.68 14.84 34.97
C ILE A 25 -30.97 13.98 34.76
N LYS A 26 -30.72 12.68 34.97
CA LYS A 26 -31.52 11.44 35.10
C LYS A 26 -32.93 11.49 35.72
N GLY A 27 -33.67 10.40 35.42
CA GLY A 27 -34.59 9.71 36.34
C GLY A 27 -36.00 9.58 35.76
N SER A 28 -36.36 8.43 35.16
CA SER A 28 -37.07 7.31 35.81
C SER A 28 -38.24 7.74 36.68
N TYR A 29 -39.47 7.40 36.30
CA TYR A 29 -40.45 6.75 37.18
C TYR A 29 -41.57 6.09 36.36
N SER A 30 -41.79 4.82 36.70
CA SER A 30 -42.97 4.01 36.41
C SER A 30 -44.17 4.49 37.23
N SER A 31 -45.37 4.48 36.65
CA SER A 31 -46.50 3.62 37.07
C SER A 31 -47.87 4.21 36.68
N THR A 32 -48.50 3.49 35.75
CA THR A 32 -49.92 3.07 35.65
C THR A 32 -51.02 3.86 36.35
N SER A 33 -52.04 4.25 35.57
CA SER A 33 -53.46 4.23 35.95
C SER A 33 -54.28 3.61 34.80
N VAL A 34 -54.76 2.37 34.98
CA VAL A 34 -56.15 1.97 35.26
C VAL A 34 -57.20 2.41 34.23
N ASN A 35 -57.39 1.52 33.25
CA ASN A 35 -58.64 0.80 32.89
C ASN A 35 -59.98 1.56 32.77
N SER A 36 -60.58 1.49 31.57
CA SER A 36 -62.03 1.35 31.42
C SER A 36 -62.36 0.46 30.22
N LYS A 37 -63.51 -0.21 30.32
CA LYS A 37 -63.89 -1.48 29.73
C LYS A 37 -64.67 -1.34 28.40
N VAL A 38 -64.42 -2.32 27.52
CA VAL A 38 -65.39 -3.07 26.67
C VAL A 38 -65.98 -2.36 25.44
N ALA A 39 -65.60 -2.87 24.25
CA ALA A 39 -66.55 -3.39 23.26
C ALA A 39 -65.81 -4.34 22.29
N ASP A 40 -66.52 -5.39 21.92
CA ASP A 40 -66.12 -6.58 21.18
C ASP A 40 -66.16 -6.39 19.65
N ASP A 41 -65.46 -7.30 18.98
CA ASP A 41 -65.62 -7.77 17.60
C ASP A 41 -64.91 -7.01 16.46
N ARG A 42 -63.74 -7.52 16.06
CA ARG A 42 -63.52 -8.12 14.73
C ARG A 42 -62.11 -8.67 14.58
N LYS A 43 -62.04 -9.91 14.09
CA LYS A 43 -60.85 -10.66 13.65
C LYS A 43 -59.91 -9.81 12.79
N ASP A 44 -58.62 -9.79 13.14
CA ASP A 44 -57.57 -9.46 12.19
C ASP A 44 -56.42 -10.49 12.24
N LYS A 45 -55.92 -10.83 11.06
CA LYS A 45 -54.93 -11.87 10.80
C LYS A 45 -53.56 -11.42 11.30
N SER A 46 -52.90 -12.30 12.04
CA SER A 46 -51.47 -12.21 12.33
C SER A 46 -50.65 -12.35 11.05
N GLU A 47 -50.00 -11.27 10.60
CA GLU A 47 -48.82 -11.35 9.75
C GLU A 47 -47.58 -11.14 10.62
N GLU A 48 -46.92 -12.25 10.97
CA GLU A 48 -45.58 -12.23 11.54
C GLU A 48 -44.59 -11.67 10.50
N THR A 49 -44.10 -10.46 10.75
CA THR A 49 -42.97 -9.91 9.98
C THR A 49 -41.71 -10.65 10.38
N ARG A 50 -41.24 -11.56 9.52
CA ARG A 50 -39.91 -12.17 9.65
C ARG A 50 -38.85 -11.11 9.38
N VAL A 51 -38.06 -10.80 10.40
CA VAL A 51 -36.80 -10.05 10.25
C VAL A 51 -35.83 -10.98 9.50
N VAL A 52 -35.64 -10.73 8.21
CA VAL A 52 -34.59 -11.38 7.42
C VAL A 52 -33.31 -10.59 7.68
N ASP A 53 -32.40 -11.19 8.44
CA ASP A 53 -31.04 -10.71 8.59
C ASP A 53 -30.37 -10.72 7.20
N PRO A 54 -29.73 -9.64 6.72
CA PRO A 54 -29.15 -9.62 5.39
C PRO A 54 -28.05 -10.67 5.28
N GLU A 55 -28.25 -11.65 4.41
CA GLU A 55 -27.26 -12.66 4.04
C GLU A 55 -25.94 -11.97 3.64
N PRO A 56 -24.78 -12.39 4.17
CA PRO A 56 -23.49 -11.81 3.79
C PRO A 56 -23.30 -11.94 2.28
N GLN A 57 -23.06 -10.83 1.59
CA GLN A 57 -22.76 -10.83 0.16
C GLN A 57 -21.46 -11.61 -0.08
N GLU A 58 -21.59 -12.82 -0.63
CA GLU A 58 -20.47 -13.73 -0.91
C GLU A 58 -19.74 -13.24 -2.17
N ASN A 59 -18.79 -12.32 -1.98
CA ASN A 59 -17.96 -11.81 -3.07
C ASN A 59 -16.86 -12.84 -3.39
N GLY A 60 -16.72 -13.21 -4.67
CA GLY A 60 -15.66 -14.10 -5.14
C GLY A 60 -14.71 -13.38 -6.09
N LYS A 61 -13.42 -13.30 -5.77
CA LYS A 61 -12.40 -12.68 -6.63
C LYS A 61 -11.37 -13.71 -7.07
N GLU A 62 -11.01 -13.69 -8.36
CA GLU A 62 -9.85 -14.44 -8.85
C GLU A 62 -8.57 -13.75 -8.40
N VAL A 63 -7.67 -14.51 -7.78
CA VAL A 63 -6.39 -14.01 -7.24
C VAL A 63 -5.25 -14.93 -7.67
N ASN A 64 -4.04 -14.37 -7.72
CA ASN A 64 -2.80 -15.11 -7.96
C ASN A 64 -2.22 -15.53 -6.61
N LEU A 65 -2.17 -16.83 -6.34
CA LEU A 65 -1.52 -17.40 -5.15
C LEU A 65 -0.14 -17.90 -5.55
N TYR A 66 0.90 -17.43 -4.87
CA TYR A 66 2.25 -17.95 -5.04
C TYR A 66 2.43 -19.13 -4.09
N TYR A 67 2.90 -20.26 -4.62
CA TYR A 67 3.24 -21.46 -3.86
C TYR A 67 4.68 -21.86 -4.16
N VAL A 68 5.32 -22.56 -3.23
CA VAL A 68 6.70 -23.03 -3.42
C VAL A 68 6.73 -24.17 -4.43
N ASN A 69 7.72 -24.15 -5.33
CA ASN A 69 7.97 -25.23 -6.28
C ASN A 69 8.50 -26.47 -5.53
N GLU A 70 7.77 -27.59 -5.58
CA GLU A 70 8.18 -28.82 -4.87
C GLU A 70 9.53 -29.33 -5.37
N LYS A 71 9.78 -29.27 -6.68
CA LYS A 71 11.05 -29.72 -7.28
C LYS A 71 12.23 -28.90 -6.78
N TYR A 72 12.05 -27.59 -6.61
CA TYR A 72 13.11 -26.73 -6.04
C TYR A 72 13.49 -27.18 -4.62
N ILE A 73 12.50 -27.46 -3.77
CA ILE A 73 12.74 -27.91 -2.40
C ILE A 73 13.40 -29.29 -2.35
N GLU A 74 13.04 -30.19 -3.26
CA GLU A 74 13.62 -31.52 -3.34
C GLU A 74 15.07 -31.53 -3.83
N THR A 75 15.41 -30.68 -4.81
CA THR A 75 16.71 -30.74 -5.50
C THR A 75 17.68 -29.64 -5.08
N GLY A 76 17.20 -28.51 -4.58
CA GLY A 76 18.00 -27.31 -4.35
C GLY A 76 18.56 -26.69 -5.65
N ASP A 77 17.95 -26.99 -6.81
CA ASP A 77 18.42 -26.52 -8.10
C ASP A 77 18.03 -25.05 -8.30
N GLU A 78 18.99 -24.15 -8.12
CA GLU A 78 18.84 -22.70 -8.27
C GLU A 78 18.50 -22.25 -9.70
N SER A 79 18.53 -23.14 -10.70
CA SER A 79 18.00 -22.84 -12.05
C SER A 79 16.48 -22.93 -12.14
N LEU A 80 15.82 -23.51 -11.14
CA LEU A 80 14.36 -23.61 -11.06
C LEU A 80 13.74 -22.35 -10.44
N GLU A 81 12.54 -21.99 -10.91
CA GLU A 81 11.75 -20.98 -10.20
C GLU A 81 11.38 -21.47 -8.80
N LYS A 82 11.68 -20.67 -7.78
CA LYS A 82 11.38 -20.98 -6.37
C LYS A 82 9.87 -20.98 -6.08
N MET A 83 9.11 -20.17 -6.82
CA MET A 83 7.68 -19.95 -6.62
C MET A 83 6.92 -20.14 -7.93
N VAL A 84 5.74 -20.79 -7.86
CA VAL A 84 4.82 -21.00 -8.97
C VAL A 84 3.49 -20.31 -8.66
N VAL A 85 2.91 -19.65 -9.66
CA VAL A 85 1.64 -18.91 -9.52
C VAL A 85 0.45 -19.80 -9.86
N ILE A 86 -0.50 -19.90 -8.94
CA ILE A 86 -1.78 -20.59 -9.10
C ILE A 86 -2.93 -19.58 -9.02
N LYS A 87 -3.74 -19.51 -10.08
CA LYS A 87 -4.97 -18.71 -10.06
C LYS A 87 -6.06 -19.44 -9.30
N LYS A 88 -6.67 -18.78 -8.32
CA LYS A 88 -7.77 -19.34 -7.54
C LYS A 88 -8.85 -18.31 -7.31
N LYS A 89 -10.12 -18.72 -7.43
CA LYS A 89 -11.25 -17.90 -6.99
C LYS A 89 -11.39 -18.03 -5.47
N ILE A 90 -11.10 -16.95 -4.75
CA ILE A 90 -11.26 -16.88 -3.29
C ILE A 90 -12.57 -16.16 -2.99
N LYS A 91 -13.41 -16.83 -2.21
CA LYS A 91 -14.63 -16.26 -1.67
C LYS A 91 -14.34 -15.59 -0.33
N TYR A 92 -14.97 -14.45 -0.10
CA TYR A 92 -14.83 -13.69 1.14
C TYR A 92 -16.17 -13.01 1.47
N SER A 93 -16.43 -12.84 2.76
CA SER A 93 -17.66 -12.24 3.28
C SER A 93 -17.32 -11.24 4.39
N SER A 94 -17.36 -11.66 5.65
CA SER A 94 -17.03 -10.82 6.82
C SER A 94 -15.52 -10.61 6.99
N GLU A 95 -14.71 -11.62 6.66
CA GLU A 95 -13.25 -11.50 6.66
C GLU A 95 -12.77 -10.79 5.38
N SER A 96 -11.68 -10.03 5.49
CA SER A 96 -11.11 -9.33 4.33
C SER A 96 -10.60 -10.33 3.29
N LEU A 97 -10.62 -9.94 2.01
CA LEU A 97 -10.02 -10.75 0.94
C LEU A 97 -8.55 -11.08 1.25
N ALA A 98 -7.79 -10.13 1.79
CA ALA A 98 -6.38 -10.33 2.14
C ALA A 98 -6.21 -11.44 3.19
N GLU A 99 -7.06 -11.46 4.22
CA GLU A 99 -7.06 -12.51 5.24
C GLU A 99 -7.41 -13.87 4.64
N MET A 100 -8.46 -13.95 3.83
CA MET A 100 -8.87 -15.18 3.16
C MET A 100 -7.78 -15.73 2.24
N VAL A 101 -7.04 -14.86 1.58
CA VAL A 101 -5.90 -15.22 0.73
C VAL A 101 -4.77 -15.83 1.56
N VAL A 102 -4.38 -15.22 2.68
CA VAL A 102 -3.35 -15.81 3.56
C VAL A 102 -3.82 -17.13 4.16
N ARG A 103 -5.09 -17.23 4.60
CA ARG A 103 -5.68 -18.50 5.08
C ARG A 103 -5.64 -19.60 4.01
N ALA A 104 -5.76 -19.26 2.72
CA ALA A 104 -5.62 -20.22 1.63
C ALA A 104 -4.17 -20.69 1.45
N LEU A 105 -3.19 -19.80 1.62
CA LEU A 105 -1.76 -20.12 1.57
C LEU A 105 -1.31 -21.03 2.72
N LEU A 106 -1.95 -20.97 3.89
CA LEU A 106 -1.65 -21.85 5.03
C LEU A 106 -2.06 -23.31 4.78
N LYS A 107 -2.86 -23.59 3.75
CA LYS A 107 -3.34 -24.93 3.41
C LYS A 107 -2.45 -25.54 2.33
N LYS A 108 -2.30 -26.86 2.37
CA LYS A 108 -1.68 -27.60 1.28
C LYS A 108 -2.47 -27.33 -0.02
N PRO A 109 -1.81 -26.92 -1.12
CA PRO A 109 -2.48 -26.75 -2.40
C PRO A 109 -3.01 -28.10 -2.92
N GLU A 110 -4.09 -28.06 -3.69
CA GLU A 110 -4.70 -29.23 -4.36
C GLU A 110 -4.04 -29.51 -5.73
N VAL A 111 -3.02 -28.73 -6.09
CA VAL A 111 -2.31 -28.80 -7.37
C VAL A 111 -0.97 -29.50 -7.13
N GLU A 112 -0.63 -30.46 -7.99
CA GLU A 112 0.65 -31.18 -7.93
C GLU A 112 1.84 -30.29 -8.33
N GLY A 113 3.03 -30.60 -7.81
CA GLY A 113 4.27 -29.89 -8.14
C GLY A 113 4.47 -28.59 -7.36
N VAL A 114 3.54 -28.24 -6.47
CA VAL A 114 3.61 -27.06 -5.61
C VAL A 114 3.23 -27.40 -4.17
N THR A 115 3.84 -26.70 -3.22
CA THR A 115 3.57 -26.86 -1.79
C THR A 115 3.50 -25.51 -1.10
N THR A 116 3.02 -25.50 0.15
CA THR A 116 3.10 -24.31 0.99
C THR A 116 4.38 -24.34 1.83
N ALA A 117 5.05 -23.19 1.92
CA ALA A 117 6.18 -23.00 2.84
C ALA A 117 5.77 -23.04 4.32
N VAL A 118 4.49 -22.76 4.59
CA VAL A 118 3.97 -22.53 5.95
C VAL A 118 3.71 -23.88 6.64
N PRO A 119 4.45 -24.24 7.70
CA PRO A 119 4.21 -25.50 8.40
C PRO A 119 2.92 -25.43 9.22
N LYS A 120 2.31 -26.59 9.49
CA LYS A 120 1.05 -26.71 10.24
C LYS A 120 1.11 -26.15 11.66
N THR A 121 2.32 -25.92 12.19
CA THR A 121 2.55 -25.32 13.51
C THR A 121 2.20 -23.84 13.52
N VAL A 122 2.33 -23.14 12.38
CA VAL A 122 2.08 -21.70 12.27
C VAL A 122 0.59 -21.40 12.29
N LYS A 123 0.20 -20.43 13.13
CA LYS A 123 -1.19 -20.00 13.30
C LYS A 123 -1.33 -18.53 12.93
N LEU A 124 -2.18 -18.24 11.94
CA LEU A 124 -2.59 -16.88 11.60
C LEU A 124 -3.61 -16.38 12.63
N ILE A 125 -3.33 -15.23 13.24
CA ILE A 125 -4.28 -14.51 14.11
C ILE A 125 -5.26 -13.73 13.22
N ASP A 126 -4.75 -12.73 12.50
CA ASP A 126 -5.55 -11.86 11.62
C ASP A 126 -4.70 -11.26 10.49
N VAL A 127 -5.38 -10.71 9.47
CA VAL A 127 -4.76 -9.83 8.48
C VAL A 127 -5.54 -8.54 8.38
N LYS A 128 -4.87 -7.41 8.67
CA LYS A 128 -5.46 -6.07 8.58
C LYS A 128 -4.83 -5.29 7.45
N VAL A 129 -5.64 -4.54 6.70
CA VAL A 129 -5.15 -3.63 5.66
C VAL A 129 -5.44 -2.20 6.11
N ASP A 130 -4.40 -1.36 6.14
CA ASP A 130 -4.50 0.08 6.39
C ASP A 130 -3.76 0.83 5.28
N GLY A 131 -4.51 1.63 4.51
CA GLY A 131 -4.02 2.24 3.28
C GLY A 131 -3.46 1.20 2.29
N ASP A 132 -2.15 1.27 2.06
CA ASP A 132 -1.42 0.39 1.14
C ASP A 132 -0.67 -0.77 1.83
N MET A 133 -0.76 -0.86 3.16
CA MET A 133 -0.04 -1.84 3.97
C MET A 133 -0.96 -2.95 4.47
N ALA A 134 -0.54 -4.20 4.26
CA ALA A 134 -1.13 -5.36 4.92
C ALA A 134 -0.29 -5.76 6.14
N TYR A 135 -0.93 -5.88 7.30
CA TYR A 135 -0.35 -6.40 8.52
C TYR A 135 -0.75 -7.86 8.67
N VAL A 136 0.22 -8.77 8.60
CA VAL A 136 0.00 -10.22 8.73
C VAL A 136 0.48 -10.64 10.11
N ASN A 137 -0.46 -11.01 10.97
CA ASN A 137 -0.18 -11.28 12.37
C ASN A 137 -0.26 -12.77 12.66
N PHE A 138 0.84 -13.33 13.15
CA PHE A 138 0.95 -14.72 13.52
C PHE A 138 1.06 -14.89 15.03
N ALA A 139 0.59 -16.01 15.54
CA ALA A 139 0.84 -16.38 16.93
C ALA A 139 2.32 -16.74 17.11
N SER A 140 2.93 -16.35 18.24
CA SER A 140 4.31 -16.75 18.55
C SER A 140 4.50 -18.27 18.63
N ASP A 141 3.49 -18.97 19.15
CA ASP A 141 3.46 -20.43 19.24
C ASP A 141 3.49 -21.07 17.85
N GLY A 142 4.48 -21.93 17.62
CA GLY A 142 4.65 -22.66 16.35
C GLY A 142 5.42 -21.92 15.25
N LEU A 143 5.88 -20.68 15.49
CA LEU A 143 6.76 -19.92 14.60
C LEU A 143 8.25 -20.24 14.88
N TYR A 144 8.68 -21.41 14.43
CA TYR A 144 10.08 -21.82 14.45
C TYR A 144 10.40 -22.59 13.17
N GLY A 145 11.66 -22.52 12.74
CA GLY A 145 12.10 -23.13 11.49
C GLY A 145 13.53 -22.76 11.14
N GLY A 146 13.99 -23.24 9.99
CA GLY A 146 15.27 -22.83 9.39
C GLY A 146 15.13 -21.54 8.58
N SER A 147 16.26 -20.91 8.24
CA SER A 147 16.32 -19.68 7.46
C SER A 147 15.62 -19.79 6.11
N GLU A 148 15.85 -20.88 5.37
CA GLU A 148 15.23 -21.11 4.07
C GLU A 148 13.69 -21.22 4.18
N GLN A 149 13.20 -21.84 5.26
CA GLN A 149 11.75 -21.94 5.49
C GLN A 149 11.15 -20.57 5.82
N GLU A 150 11.82 -19.77 6.65
CA GLU A 150 11.37 -18.41 7.00
C GLU A 150 11.30 -17.52 5.75
N ASP A 151 12.37 -17.51 4.94
CA ASP A 151 12.44 -16.78 3.68
C ASP A 151 11.31 -17.18 2.71
N MET A 152 11.06 -18.49 2.55
CA MET A 152 9.98 -18.97 1.69
C MET A 152 8.59 -18.58 2.19
N ILE A 153 8.34 -18.59 3.50
CA ILE A 153 7.07 -18.13 4.07
C ILE A 153 6.85 -16.66 3.75
N ILE A 154 7.86 -15.83 4.00
CA ILE A 154 7.83 -14.39 3.73
C ILE A 154 7.56 -14.16 2.25
N LYS A 155 8.36 -14.75 1.35
CA LYS A 155 8.19 -14.60 -0.11
C LYS A 155 6.82 -15.06 -0.59
N GLN A 156 6.33 -16.20 -0.12
CA GLN A 156 5.03 -16.75 -0.51
C GLN A 156 3.89 -15.76 -0.21
N ILE A 157 3.89 -15.20 1.00
CA ILE A 157 2.85 -14.28 1.47
C ILE A 157 3.01 -12.91 0.82
N VAL A 158 4.22 -12.35 0.79
CA VAL A 158 4.50 -11.02 0.22
C VAL A 158 4.17 -11.00 -1.27
N ASN A 159 4.65 -11.98 -2.04
CA ASN A 159 4.39 -12.05 -3.47
C ASN A 159 2.89 -12.18 -3.77
N THR A 160 2.16 -12.92 -2.94
CA THR A 160 0.71 -13.08 -3.10
C THR A 160 -0.05 -11.79 -2.74
N LEU A 161 0.17 -11.24 -1.55
CA LEU A 161 -0.58 -10.08 -1.07
C LEU A 161 -0.32 -8.83 -1.92
N THR A 162 0.91 -8.63 -2.40
CA THR A 162 1.25 -7.48 -3.25
C THR A 162 0.72 -7.57 -4.70
N LYS A 163 0.07 -8.68 -5.07
CA LYS A 163 -0.74 -8.76 -6.31
C LYS A 163 -2.20 -8.40 -6.09
N LEU A 164 -2.64 -8.21 -4.85
CA LEU A 164 -3.98 -7.69 -4.59
C LEU A 164 -3.98 -6.17 -4.83
N ASP A 165 -5.03 -5.69 -5.50
CA ASP A 165 -5.20 -4.26 -5.76
C ASP A 165 -5.16 -3.46 -4.46
N GLY A 166 -4.35 -2.40 -4.45
CA GLY A 166 -4.18 -1.50 -3.30
C GLY A 166 -3.12 -1.93 -2.29
N ILE A 167 -2.63 -3.16 -2.30
CA ILE A 167 -1.59 -3.60 -1.35
C ILE A 167 -0.21 -3.46 -2.00
N MET A 168 0.61 -2.57 -1.44
CA MET A 168 1.97 -2.30 -1.93
C MET A 168 3.05 -2.87 -1.01
N ARG A 169 2.72 -3.15 0.26
CA ARG A 169 3.70 -3.59 1.25
C ARG A 169 3.06 -4.44 2.35
N VAL A 170 3.85 -5.30 2.96
CA VAL A 170 3.44 -6.27 3.96
C VAL A 170 4.32 -6.15 5.19
N GLN A 171 3.71 -5.95 6.35
CA GLN A 171 4.37 -5.96 7.64
C GLN A 171 3.97 -7.21 8.41
N PHE A 172 4.95 -8.02 8.83
CA PHE A 172 4.69 -9.17 9.70
C PHE A 172 4.64 -8.74 11.16
N LEU A 173 3.78 -9.39 11.94
CA LEU A 173 3.63 -9.20 13.37
C LEU A 173 3.61 -10.56 14.07
N LYS A 174 4.08 -10.58 15.31
CA LYS A 174 3.98 -11.70 16.25
C LYS A 174 3.16 -11.25 17.45
N ASP A 175 2.03 -11.89 17.70
CA ASP A 175 1.08 -11.53 18.76
C ASP A 175 0.73 -10.03 18.79
N GLY A 176 0.55 -9.44 17.60
CA GLY A 176 0.20 -8.03 17.41
C GLY A 176 1.36 -7.04 17.53
N LYS A 177 2.61 -7.50 17.67
CA LYS A 177 3.80 -6.64 17.78
C LYS A 177 4.80 -6.90 16.65
N LYS A 178 5.57 -5.87 16.31
CA LYS A 178 6.76 -6.03 15.47
C LYS A 178 7.86 -6.70 16.29
N GLU A 179 8.57 -7.62 15.67
CA GLU A 179 9.69 -8.34 16.26
C GLU A 179 10.87 -8.32 15.28
N GLU A 180 12.08 -8.56 15.78
CA GLU A 180 13.29 -8.58 14.95
C GLU A 180 13.17 -9.58 13.80
N THR A 181 12.58 -10.75 14.06
CA THR A 181 12.42 -11.82 13.08
C THR A 181 11.12 -12.60 13.29
N LEU A 182 10.66 -13.28 12.25
CA LEU A 182 9.49 -14.14 12.34
C LEU A 182 9.85 -15.47 13.02
N MET A 183 10.96 -16.09 12.63
CA MET A 183 11.44 -17.39 13.12
C MET A 183 12.92 -17.44 13.53
N GLY A 184 13.64 -16.31 13.48
CA GLY A 184 15.02 -16.19 13.97
C GLY A 184 16.06 -15.76 12.93
N HIS A 185 15.69 -15.62 11.66
CA HIS A 185 16.64 -15.48 10.56
C HIS A 185 16.44 -14.24 9.69
N GLU A 186 15.19 -13.82 9.43
CA GLU A 186 14.87 -12.73 8.50
C GLU A 186 14.33 -11.48 9.23
N ASN A 187 14.73 -10.27 8.80
CA ASN A 187 14.29 -9.02 9.43
C ASN A 187 12.78 -8.79 9.25
N ALA A 188 12.03 -8.78 10.35
CA ALA A 188 10.59 -8.52 10.36
C ALA A 188 10.22 -7.14 10.96
N MET A 189 11.19 -6.27 11.25
CA MET A 189 10.93 -4.95 11.85
C MET A 189 10.41 -3.93 10.84
N THR A 190 10.80 -4.10 9.58
CA THR A 190 10.43 -3.22 8.48
C THR A 190 9.50 -3.93 7.49
N PRO A 191 8.68 -3.19 6.73
CA PRO A 191 7.76 -3.81 5.79
C PRO A 191 8.48 -4.32 4.53
N TYR A 192 8.04 -5.49 4.05
CA TYR A 192 8.42 -6.02 2.75
C TYR A 192 7.59 -5.36 1.66
N CYS A 193 8.26 -4.83 0.65
CA CYS A 193 7.61 -3.99 -0.35
C CYS A 193 7.53 -4.68 -1.71
N LYS A 194 6.42 -4.44 -2.41
CA LYS A 194 6.29 -4.76 -3.84
C LYS A 194 7.37 -4.01 -4.62
N GLU A 195 7.90 -4.64 -5.65
CA GLU A 195 8.72 -3.93 -6.63
C GLU A 195 7.90 -2.83 -7.33
N LEU A 196 8.51 -1.65 -7.53
CA LEU A 196 7.88 -0.57 -8.28
C LEU A 196 7.93 -0.89 -9.78
N SER A 197 6.84 -0.64 -10.48
CA SER A 197 6.86 -0.63 -11.94
C SER A 197 7.51 0.65 -12.47
N LEU A 198 8.02 0.61 -13.70
CA LEU A 198 8.62 1.78 -14.36
C LEU A 198 7.73 3.04 -14.33
N ASN A 199 6.41 2.86 -14.42
CA ASN A 199 5.45 3.97 -14.39
C ASN A 199 5.33 4.64 -13.01
N GLU A 200 5.71 3.94 -11.94
CA GLU A 200 5.74 4.47 -10.58
C GLU A 200 7.06 5.22 -10.28
N LEU A 201 8.06 5.11 -11.17
CA LEU A 201 9.37 5.75 -11.02
C LEU A 201 9.33 7.19 -11.52
N GLN A 202 8.76 8.06 -10.69
CA GLN A 202 8.55 9.46 -11.03
C GLN A 202 8.77 10.41 -9.85
N LEU A 203 9.11 11.67 -10.18
CA LEU A 203 9.11 12.80 -9.25
C LEU A 203 8.05 13.81 -9.71
N GLY A 204 6.88 13.79 -9.09
CA GLY A 204 5.71 14.52 -9.58
C GLY A 204 5.30 14.04 -10.97
N GLU A 205 5.31 14.94 -11.95
CA GLU A 205 5.01 14.59 -13.35
C GLU A 205 6.23 14.09 -14.15
N LEU A 206 7.44 14.15 -13.58
CA LEU A 206 8.68 13.75 -14.23
C LEU A 206 8.82 12.23 -14.16
N LYS A 207 8.80 11.56 -15.31
CA LYS A 207 8.88 10.10 -15.40
C LYS A 207 10.19 9.66 -16.03
N LEU A 208 10.76 8.56 -15.53
CA LEU A 208 11.82 7.86 -16.26
C LEU A 208 11.34 7.44 -17.65
N ARG A 209 12.26 7.43 -18.60
CA ARG A 209 12.05 7.14 -20.04
C ARG A 209 11.09 8.09 -20.77
N MET A 210 10.69 9.19 -20.15
CA MET A 210 9.92 10.24 -20.84
C MET A 210 10.73 10.74 -22.04
N LYS A 211 10.09 10.80 -23.20
CA LYS A 211 10.74 11.28 -24.44
C LYS A 211 11.01 12.78 -24.34
N ARG A 212 12.15 13.23 -24.86
CA ARG A 212 12.55 14.64 -24.90
C ARG A 212 11.45 15.57 -25.43
N VAL A 213 10.76 15.19 -26.50
CA VAL A 213 9.68 15.99 -27.09
C VAL A 213 8.50 16.15 -26.13
N GLU A 214 8.17 15.12 -25.35
CA GLU A 214 7.14 15.20 -24.32
C GLU A 214 7.61 16.06 -23.15
N PHE A 215 8.83 15.84 -22.69
CA PHE A 215 9.45 16.59 -21.61
C PHE A 215 9.46 18.10 -21.90
N LEU A 216 9.96 18.52 -23.07
CA LEU A 216 10.04 19.94 -23.44
C LEU A 216 8.67 20.61 -23.67
N LYS A 217 7.59 19.83 -23.85
CA LYS A 217 6.23 20.39 -23.89
C LYS A 217 5.69 20.67 -22.50
N LYS A 218 6.14 19.91 -21.50
CA LYS A 218 5.66 19.99 -20.12
C LYS A 218 6.46 20.98 -19.28
N PHE A 219 7.77 21.04 -19.49
CA PHE A 219 8.68 21.85 -18.70
C PHE A 219 9.23 22.98 -19.55
N SER A 220 9.30 24.18 -18.96
CA SER A 220 9.79 25.40 -19.61
C SER A 220 11.28 25.32 -19.93
N GLU A 221 11.87 26.46 -20.31
CA GLU A 221 13.32 26.54 -20.48
C GLU A 221 14.06 26.24 -19.16
N PRO A 222 15.15 25.46 -19.21
CA PRO A 222 15.99 25.18 -18.05
C PRO A 222 16.79 26.41 -17.64
N LYS A 223 17.20 26.48 -16.37
CA LYS A 223 18.16 27.48 -15.87
C LYS A 223 19.55 27.29 -16.48
N SER A 224 19.95 26.04 -16.68
CA SER A 224 21.22 25.68 -17.28
C SER A 224 21.09 24.39 -18.08
N GLN A 225 21.90 24.27 -19.14
CA GLN A 225 21.95 23.11 -20.01
C GLN A 225 23.41 22.81 -20.37
N ARG A 226 23.79 21.53 -20.31
CA ARG A 226 25.08 21.02 -20.81
C ARG A 226 24.82 19.81 -21.70
N LEU A 227 25.45 19.78 -22.87
CA LEU A 227 25.47 18.64 -23.77
C LEU A 227 26.88 18.04 -23.79
N GLU A 228 27.02 16.74 -23.58
CA GLU A 228 28.31 16.06 -23.70
C GLU A 228 28.79 16.06 -25.14
N GLN A 229 30.11 15.96 -25.34
CA GLN A 229 30.72 16.03 -26.68
C GLN A 229 30.23 14.95 -27.64
N ASN A 230 29.80 13.80 -27.13
CA ASN A 230 29.22 12.72 -27.93
C ASN A 230 27.79 13.03 -28.42
N GLY A 231 27.16 14.10 -27.94
CA GLY A 231 25.80 14.52 -28.27
C GLY A 231 24.69 13.61 -27.72
N LYS A 232 25.04 12.60 -26.91
CA LYS A 232 24.11 11.58 -26.40
C LYS A 232 23.53 11.94 -25.03
N GLU A 233 24.31 12.62 -24.20
CA GLU A 233 23.93 12.98 -22.85
C GLU A 233 23.69 14.47 -22.72
N GLU A 234 22.55 14.80 -22.13
CA GLU A 234 22.12 16.17 -21.94
C GLU A 234 21.68 16.37 -20.49
N TYR A 235 22.32 17.34 -19.83
CA TYR A 235 22.10 17.69 -18.44
C TYR A 235 21.28 18.98 -18.40
N LEU A 236 20.10 18.93 -17.79
CA LEU A 236 19.18 20.05 -17.67
C LEU A 236 18.92 20.37 -16.19
N GLU A 237 19.10 21.62 -15.80
CA GLU A 237 18.83 22.11 -14.46
C GLU A 237 17.64 23.06 -14.45
N TYR A 238 16.69 22.79 -13.56
CA TYR A 238 15.50 23.60 -13.31
C TYR A 238 15.54 24.18 -11.90
N GLU A 239 14.57 25.02 -11.56
CA GLU A 239 14.42 25.55 -10.20
C GLU A 239 14.32 24.43 -9.16
N ASP A 240 13.47 23.45 -9.41
CA ASP A 240 13.09 22.45 -8.41
C ASP A 240 13.67 21.06 -8.67
N PHE A 241 14.35 20.83 -9.80
CA PHE A 241 14.86 19.50 -10.17
C PHE A 241 15.97 19.55 -11.22
N LYS A 242 16.65 18.43 -11.41
CA LYS A 242 17.62 18.20 -12.48
C LYS A 242 17.27 16.93 -13.22
N VAL A 243 17.52 16.92 -14.53
CA VAL A 243 17.27 15.78 -15.41
C VAL A 243 18.51 15.51 -16.25
N VAL A 244 18.83 14.23 -16.45
CA VAL A 244 19.76 13.79 -17.49
C VAL A 244 18.96 13.04 -18.54
N LEU A 245 19.09 13.46 -19.80
CA LEU A 245 18.57 12.74 -20.94
C LEU A 245 19.71 11.98 -21.61
N ILE A 246 19.49 10.69 -21.90
CA ILE A 246 20.40 9.85 -22.67
C ILE A 246 19.67 9.42 -23.94
N ASN A 247 20.26 9.70 -25.10
CA ASN A 247 19.65 9.44 -26.41
C ASN A 247 18.22 10.01 -26.56
N GLY A 248 17.94 11.16 -25.93
CA GLY A 248 16.65 11.83 -25.99
C GLY A 248 15.57 11.24 -25.08
N GLU A 249 15.93 10.41 -24.10
CA GLU A 249 15.04 9.89 -23.05
C GLU A 249 15.53 10.30 -21.67
N VAL A 250 14.60 10.63 -20.77
CA VAL A 250 14.91 10.87 -19.36
C VAL A 250 15.48 9.60 -18.73
N SER A 251 16.77 9.63 -18.37
CA SER A 251 17.46 8.50 -17.74
C SER A 251 17.68 8.71 -16.23
N ARG A 252 17.78 9.97 -15.81
CA ARG A 252 17.94 10.34 -14.40
C ARG A 252 17.11 11.56 -14.06
N ILE A 253 16.48 11.53 -12.89
CA ILE A 253 15.75 12.64 -12.29
C ILE A 253 16.25 12.83 -10.88
N SER A 254 16.50 14.07 -10.46
CA SER A 254 16.87 14.38 -9.08
C SER A 254 16.23 15.67 -8.60
N THR A 255 15.96 15.76 -7.30
CA THR A 255 15.41 16.96 -6.69
C THR A 255 15.94 17.17 -5.27
N THR A 256 16.19 18.43 -4.94
CA THR A 256 16.43 18.92 -3.57
C THR A 256 15.29 19.82 -3.10
N SER A 257 14.18 19.88 -3.85
CA SER A 257 12.99 20.68 -3.55
C SER A 257 11.92 19.81 -2.90
N ASP A 258 11.25 20.35 -1.89
CA ASP A 258 10.13 19.70 -1.19
C ASP A 258 8.79 19.79 -1.97
N LYS A 259 8.79 20.54 -3.09
CA LYS A 259 7.63 20.70 -3.95
C LYS A 259 7.30 19.44 -4.76
N LEU A 260 8.30 18.61 -5.04
CA LEU A 260 8.13 17.38 -5.80
C LEU A 260 7.94 16.18 -4.87
N THR A 261 7.04 15.29 -5.28
CA THR A 261 6.74 14.05 -4.54
C THR A 261 7.34 12.88 -5.30
N GLY A 262 8.21 12.11 -4.64
CA GLY A 262 8.75 10.87 -5.17
C GLY A 262 7.77 9.71 -5.06
N PRO A 263 8.21 8.51 -5.46
CA PRO A 263 7.41 7.32 -5.32
C PRO A 263 7.00 7.12 -3.84
N ARG A 264 5.84 6.48 -3.63
CA ARG A 264 5.28 6.22 -2.29
C ARG A 264 5.15 7.46 -1.38
N GLY A 265 5.06 8.65 -1.98
CA GLY A 265 4.81 9.89 -1.23
C GLY A 265 6.02 10.51 -0.54
N ILE A 266 7.24 9.95 -0.71
CA ILE A 266 8.44 10.49 -0.05
C ILE A 266 8.86 11.81 -0.70
N LYS A 267 9.25 12.78 0.14
CA LYS A 267 9.68 14.13 -0.23
C LYS A 267 10.99 14.49 0.44
N VAL A 268 11.65 15.51 -0.10
CA VAL A 268 12.72 16.21 0.62
C VAL A 268 12.19 16.69 1.97
N GLY A 269 12.98 16.50 3.02
CA GLY A 269 12.59 16.74 4.42
C GLY A 269 11.93 15.55 5.14
N ALA A 270 11.64 14.43 4.45
CA ALA A 270 11.13 13.24 5.12
C ALA A 270 12.16 12.67 6.11
N SER A 271 11.68 12.05 7.20
CA SER A 271 12.51 11.36 8.20
C SER A 271 12.93 9.97 7.72
N VAL A 272 13.98 9.43 8.34
CA VAL A 272 14.40 8.02 8.17
C VAL A 272 13.23 7.06 8.39
N GLU A 273 12.43 7.27 9.44
CA GLU A 273 11.26 6.42 9.73
C GLU A 273 10.24 6.42 8.59
N GLN A 274 9.94 7.59 7.99
CA GLN A 274 9.03 7.66 6.84
C GLN A 274 9.57 6.89 5.64
N ILE A 275 10.88 6.95 5.38
CA ILE A 275 11.53 6.21 4.31
C ILE A 275 11.44 4.71 4.56
N ILE A 276 11.84 4.25 5.76
CA ILE A 276 11.83 2.83 6.13
C ILE A 276 10.41 2.27 6.11
N ASN A 277 9.42 3.04 6.55
CA ASN A 277 8.03 2.65 6.40
C ASN A 277 7.67 2.53 4.91
N ALA A 278 7.99 3.51 4.07
CA ALA A 278 7.63 3.49 2.66
C ALA A 278 8.33 2.38 1.86
N TYR A 279 9.60 2.06 2.15
CA TYR A 279 10.44 1.22 1.30
C TYR A 279 11.02 -0.03 1.96
N GLY A 280 10.91 -0.19 3.28
CA GLY A 280 11.65 -1.19 4.03
C GLY A 280 13.11 -0.80 4.23
N GLU A 281 13.94 -1.78 4.57
CA GLU A 281 15.39 -1.60 4.63
C GLU A 281 15.99 -1.33 3.24
N PRO A 282 16.92 -0.36 3.10
CA PRO A 282 17.66 -0.16 1.85
C PRO A 282 18.64 -1.31 1.60
N SER A 283 18.95 -1.54 0.33
CA SER A 283 19.95 -2.53 -0.07
C SER A 283 21.38 -2.09 0.26
N SER A 284 21.61 -0.78 0.39
CA SER A 284 22.91 -0.20 0.75
C SER A 284 22.73 1.12 1.51
N LYS A 285 23.61 1.35 2.49
CA LYS A 285 23.73 2.60 3.25
C LYS A 285 25.18 3.07 3.17
N ARG A 286 25.49 4.06 2.34
CA ARG A 286 26.86 4.58 2.16
C ARG A 286 26.87 6.10 2.07
N ASP A 287 27.74 6.74 2.84
CA ASP A 287 27.93 8.20 2.84
C ASP A 287 26.61 9.01 2.96
N GLY A 288 25.70 8.53 3.81
CA GLY A 288 24.38 9.14 4.02
C GLY A 288 23.38 8.89 2.89
N ILE A 289 23.67 8.00 1.94
CA ILE A 289 22.79 7.63 0.84
C ILE A 289 22.18 6.26 1.13
N PHE A 290 20.86 6.18 1.05
CA PHE A 290 20.11 4.94 1.07
C PHE A 290 19.77 4.55 -0.36
N ASP A 291 20.19 3.35 -0.75
CA ASP A 291 19.95 2.79 -2.07
C ASP A 291 18.79 1.79 -2.00
N TYR A 292 17.82 1.95 -2.89
CA TYR A 292 16.71 1.02 -3.05
C TYR A 292 16.63 0.54 -4.50
N PRO A 293 16.66 -0.78 -4.75
CA PRO A 293 16.31 -1.32 -6.06
C PRO A 293 14.81 -1.11 -6.27
N ILE A 294 14.45 -0.31 -7.25
CA ILE A 294 13.07 0.10 -7.51
C ILE A 294 12.75 -0.18 -8.96
N GLY A 295 12.60 -1.45 -9.32
CA GLY A 295 12.18 -1.83 -10.66
C GLY A 295 12.93 -3.01 -11.22
N PRO A 296 12.37 -3.61 -12.29
CA PRO A 296 12.74 -4.93 -12.77
C PRO A 296 14.17 -4.99 -13.31
N VAL A 297 14.79 -3.86 -13.67
CA VAL A 297 16.10 -3.86 -14.34
C VAL A 297 16.89 -2.60 -14.00
N TYR A 298 17.80 -2.71 -13.04
CA TYR A 298 18.85 -1.71 -12.79
C TYR A 298 18.35 -0.33 -12.36
N GLU A 299 17.06 -0.15 -12.04
CA GLU A 299 16.56 1.14 -11.56
C GLU A 299 16.84 1.34 -10.07
N LEU A 300 17.47 2.46 -9.73
CA LEU A 300 17.88 2.79 -8.36
C LEU A 300 17.23 4.10 -7.89
N LEU A 301 16.65 4.02 -6.70
CA LEU A 301 16.22 5.17 -5.91
C LEU A 301 17.32 5.42 -4.91
N HIS A 302 17.95 6.58 -5.03
CA HIS A 302 18.91 7.08 -4.07
C HIS A 302 18.24 8.15 -3.24
N ILE A 303 18.23 7.93 -1.93
CA ILE A 303 17.76 8.91 -0.95
C ILE A 303 18.97 9.38 -0.16
N LYS A 304 19.42 10.60 -0.43
CA LYS A 304 20.51 11.22 0.32
C LYS A 304 19.95 11.89 1.56
N LEU A 305 20.59 11.64 2.69
CA LEU A 305 20.24 12.19 3.99
C LEU A 305 21.23 13.26 4.43
N GLU A 306 20.73 14.26 5.14
CA GLU A 306 21.51 15.25 5.88
C GLU A 306 20.78 15.49 7.21
N ASN A 307 21.44 15.28 8.34
CA ASN A 307 20.83 15.38 9.68
C ASN A 307 19.53 14.57 9.83
N ASP A 308 19.56 13.28 9.44
CA ASP A 308 18.43 12.33 9.49
C ASP A 308 17.16 12.76 8.72
N LYS A 309 17.34 13.66 7.74
CA LYS A 309 16.29 14.14 6.85
C LYS A 309 16.69 13.96 5.40
N VAL A 310 15.72 13.63 4.54
CA VAL A 310 15.94 13.59 3.09
C VAL A 310 16.40 14.95 2.62
N LYS A 311 17.60 14.98 2.02
CA LYS A 311 18.18 16.16 1.38
C LYS A 311 17.98 16.14 -0.12
N GLU A 312 18.07 14.97 -0.72
CA GLU A 312 17.95 14.78 -2.16
C GLU A 312 17.31 13.43 -2.46
N ILE A 313 16.43 13.41 -3.45
CA ILE A 313 15.89 12.19 -4.04
C ILE A 313 16.38 12.12 -5.47
N SER A 314 17.01 11.01 -5.84
CA SER A 314 17.44 10.70 -7.20
C SER A 314 16.85 9.36 -7.65
N ILE A 315 16.34 9.32 -8.88
CA ILE A 315 15.86 8.11 -9.55
C ILE A 315 16.66 7.95 -10.83
N ASN A 316 17.36 6.83 -10.97
CA ASN A 316 18.28 6.56 -12.07
C ASN A 316 17.94 5.23 -12.74
N LEU A 317 18.08 5.18 -14.07
CA LEU A 317 18.42 3.92 -14.74
C LEU A 317 19.91 3.66 -14.46
N ALA A 318 20.28 2.52 -13.88
CA ALA A 318 21.70 2.19 -13.79
C ALA A 318 22.21 1.75 -15.16
N ASP A 319 23.44 2.16 -15.44
CA ASP A 319 24.16 1.98 -16.71
C ASP A 319 24.60 0.53 -16.94
#